data_AF-A0A7J2V2J8-F1
#
_entry.id   AF-A0A7J2V2J8-F1
#
_cell.length_a   1.000
_cell.length_b   1.000
_cell.length_c   1.000
_cell.angle_alpha   90.00
_cell.angle_beta   90.00
_cell.angle_gamma   90.00
#
_symmetry.space_group_name_H-M   'P 1'
#
loop_
_entity.id
_entity.type
_entity.pdbx_description
1 polymer ?
#
loop_
_entity_poly.entity_id
_entity_poly.type
_entity_poly.pdbx_seq_one_letter_code
_entity_poly.pdbx_strand_id
1 'polypeptide(L)'
;MGGVRRRDVIKYMAAAGIAGAFSSLIIPTIRYITPPALSGAAEYPRSLLVFSNGEPVKASQLPVNKPYLFYYPLTDTQNILINLGDRNGNPVEVKSVELLVTMHPLKVPSLAVEGQEKP
;
A
#
# COMPACT_ATOMS: atom_id res chain seq x y z
N MET A 1 7.32 0.91 -55.49
CA MET A 1 8.19 0.83 -54.29
C MET A 1 8.78 2.21 -54.02
N GLY A 2 8.24 2.94 -53.04
CA GLY A 2 8.74 4.27 -52.70
C GLY A 2 10.02 4.16 -51.85
N GLY A 3 11.16 4.55 -52.41
CA GLY A 3 12.44 4.52 -51.70
C GLY A 3 12.46 5.50 -50.52
N VAL A 4 13.05 5.08 -49.41
CA VAL A 4 13.20 5.91 -48.20
C VAL A 4 14.09 7.11 -48.54
N ARG A 5 13.51 8.32 -48.54
CA ARG A 5 14.27 9.55 -48.80
C ARG A 5 15.02 9.95 -47.54
N ARG A 6 16.17 10.61 -47.68
CA ARG A 6 17.00 11.09 -46.55
C ARG A 6 16.19 11.90 -45.52
N ARG A 7 15.21 12.69 -45.99
CA ARG A 7 14.29 13.44 -45.14
C ARG A 7 13.40 12.55 -44.27
N ASP A 8 12.99 11.40 -44.79
CA ASP A 8 12.12 10.47 -44.08
C ASP A 8 12.93 9.74 -42.98
N VAL A 9 14.21 9.43 -43.22
CA VAL A 9 15.15 8.92 -42.18
C VAL A 9 15.31 9.90 -41.01
N ILE A 10 15.50 11.19 -41.30
CA ILE A 10 15.64 12.24 -40.26
C ILE A 10 14.36 12.35 -39.43
N LYS A 11 13.19 12.26 -40.07
CA LYS A 11 11.90 12.26 -39.36
C LYS A 11 11.75 11.07 -38.42
N TYR A 12 12.17 9.87 -38.84
CA TYR A 12 12.12 8.70 -37.98
C TYR A 12 13.07 8.81 -36.79
N MET A 13 14.29 9.32 -36.99
CA MET A 13 15.25 9.54 -35.89
C MET A 13 14.74 10.61 -34.91
N ALA A 14 14.17 11.70 -35.41
CA ALA A 14 13.58 12.73 -34.56
C ALA A 14 12.37 12.20 -33.78
N ALA A 15 11.48 11.43 -34.43
CA ALA A 15 10.33 10.82 -33.77
C ALA A 15 10.75 9.80 -32.70
N ALA A 16 11.76 8.96 -32.98
CA ALA A 16 12.29 8.01 -32.02
C ALA A 16 12.98 8.71 -30.82
N GLY A 17 13.73 9.78 -31.07
CA GLY A 17 14.36 10.58 -30.02
C GLY A 17 13.34 11.26 -29.11
N ILE A 18 12.28 11.84 -29.68
CA ILE A 18 11.18 12.45 -28.93
C ILE A 18 10.43 11.37 -28.14
N ALA A 19 10.03 10.26 -28.77
CA ALA A 19 9.33 9.17 -28.08
C ALA A 19 10.15 8.60 -26.91
N GLY A 20 11.47 8.39 -27.09
CA GLY A 20 12.36 7.95 -26.02
C GLY A 20 12.45 8.92 -24.84
N ALA A 21 12.53 10.22 -25.12
CA ALA A 21 12.60 11.26 -24.08
C ALA A 21 11.30 11.42 -23.28
N PHE A 22 10.14 11.25 -23.92
CA PHE A 22 8.86 11.31 -23.21
C PHE A 22 8.57 10.02 -22.41
N SER A 23 8.98 8.87 -22.92
CA SER A 23 8.81 7.58 -22.21
C SER A 23 9.54 7.55 -20.87
N SER A 24 10.74 8.14 -20.80
CA SER A 24 11.55 8.16 -19.56
C SER A 24 10.97 9.07 -18.47
N LEU A 25 10.17 10.08 -18.83
CA LEU A 25 9.55 10.99 -17.87
C LEU A 25 8.21 10.47 -17.35
N ILE A 26 7.43 9.77 -18.18
CA ILE A 26 6.07 9.33 -17.83
C ILE A 26 6.09 8.12 -16.87
N ILE A 27 6.99 7.15 -17.11
CA ILE A 27 7.08 5.92 -16.30
C ILE A 27 7.35 6.18 -14.81
N PRO A 28 8.31 7.03 -14.39
CA PRO A 28 8.56 7.28 -12.97
C PRO A 28 7.42 8.07 -12.30
N THR A 29 6.75 8.98 -13.02
CA THR A 29 5.65 9.76 -12.45
C THR A 29 4.44 8.89 -12.11
N ILE A 30 4.11 7.90 -12.95
CA ILE A 30 3.00 6.97 -12.67
C ILE A 30 3.31 6.09 -11.45
N ARG A 31 4.56 5.65 -11.30
CA ARG A 31 4.99 4.86 -10.12
C ARG A 31 4.95 5.64 -8.81
N TYR A 32 5.01 6.97 -8.86
CA TYR A 32 4.89 7.81 -7.67
C TYR A 32 3.43 8.03 -7.24
N ILE A 33 2.51 8.03 -8.19
CA ILE A 33 1.09 8.31 -7.93
C ILE A 33 0.33 7.06 -7.50
N THR A 34 0.74 5.87 -7.97
CA THR A 34 0.08 4.62 -7.61
C THR A 34 0.76 4.00 -6.40
N PRO A 35 0.10 3.95 -5.23
CA PRO A 35 0.61 3.19 -4.09
C PRO A 35 0.81 1.72 -4.53
N PRO A 36 1.86 1.04 -4.07
CA PRO A 36 2.04 -0.37 -4.37
C PRO A 36 0.76 -1.11 -3.94
N ALA A 37 0.13 -1.79 -4.89
CA ALA A 37 -1.00 -2.65 -4.58
C ALA A 37 -0.50 -3.71 -3.59
N LEU A 38 -1.04 -3.71 -2.38
CA LEU A 38 -0.90 -4.82 -1.46
C LEU A 38 -1.59 -6.02 -2.11
N SER A 39 -0.83 -6.82 -2.86
CA SER A 39 -1.29 -8.10 -3.40
C SER A 39 -1.74 -8.96 -2.22
N GLY A 40 -2.84 -9.72 -2.35
CA GLY A 40 -3.43 -10.49 -1.25
C GLY A 40 -2.55 -11.61 -0.63
N ALA A 41 -1.28 -11.67 -1.01
CA ALA A 41 -0.22 -12.50 -0.42
C ALA A 41 0.88 -11.64 0.27
N ALA A 42 0.68 -10.33 0.36
CA ALA A 42 1.65 -9.40 0.94
C ALA A 42 1.68 -9.57 2.46
N GLU A 43 2.87 -9.92 2.96
CA GLU A 43 3.18 -9.94 4.38
C GLU A 43 2.92 -8.56 4.98
N TYR A 44 2.22 -8.51 6.11
CA TYR A 44 1.92 -7.25 6.80
C TYR A 44 3.24 -6.56 7.22
N PRO A 45 3.44 -5.27 6.89
CA PRO A 45 4.71 -4.59 7.14
C PRO A 45 4.97 -4.45 8.64
N ARG A 46 6.16 -4.76 9.14
CA ARG A 46 6.47 -4.53 10.55
C ARG A 46 6.65 -3.04 10.84
N SER A 47 5.84 -2.48 11.75
CA SER A 47 5.94 -1.10 12.21
C SER A 47 6.19 -1.02 13.71
N LEU A 48 7.09 -0.12 14.14
CA LEU A 48 7.32 0.17 15.55
C LEU A 48 6.33 1.23 16.03
N LEU A 49 5.55 0.93 17.07
CA LEU A 49 4.69 1.90 17.72
C LEU A 49 5.52 2.77 18.67
N VAL A 50 5.37 4.09 18.53
CA VAL A 50 6.05 5.10 19.35
C VAL A 50 5.03 6.08 19.92
N PHE A 51 5.30 6.61 21.11
CA PHE A 51 4.57 7.74 21.66
C PHE A 51 4.98 9.05 20.96
N SER A 52 4.27 10.14 21.24
CA SER A 52 4.56 11.47 20.66
C SER A 52 5.95 12.02 21.01
N ASN A 53 6.57 11.51 22.08
CA ASN A 53 7.94 11.84 22.48
C ASN A 53 9.02 10.99 21.74
N GLY A 54 8.61 10.07 20.87
CA GLY A 54 9.50 9.17 20.14
C GLY A 54 9.90 7.90 20.90
N GLU A 55 9.45 7.71 22.14
CA GLU A 55 9.75 6.50 22.90
C GLU A 55 8.92 5.30 22.40
N PRO A 56 9.51 4.09 22.30
CA PRO A 56 8.77 2.89 21.96
C PRO A 56 7.66 2.58 22.97
N VAL A 57 6.48 2.22 22.48
CA VAL A 57 5.35 1.85 23.32
C VAL A 57 5.62 0.52 24.01
N LYS A 58 5.49 0.48 25.33
CA LYS A 58 5.55 -0.75 26.15
C LYS A 58 4.22 -1.01 26.84
N ALA A 59 3.82 -2.28 26.92
CA ALA A 59 2.56 -2.68 27.56
C ALA A 59 2.47 -2.25 29.04
N SER A 60 3.58 -2.27 29.77
CA SER A 60 3.64 -1.86 31.19
C SER A 60 3.39 -0.36 31.43
N GLN A 61 3.52 0.47 30.39
CA GLN A 61 3.26 1.91 30.47
C GLN A 61 1.81 2.27 30.10
N LEU A 62 1.06 1.31 29.55
CA LEU A 62 -0.31 1.56 29.10
C LEU A 62 -1.30 1.27 30.24
N PRO A 63 -2.15 2.24 30.61
CA PRO A 63 -3.24 2.01 31.54
C PRO A 63 -4.20 0.98 30.97
N VAL A 64 -4.70 0.14 31.87
CA VAL A 64 -5.57 -0.98 31.54
C VAL A 64 -6.94 -0.46 31.10
N ASN A 65 -7.54 -1.13 30.11
CA ASN A 65 -8.84 -0.82 29.52
C ASN A 65 -8.98 0.59 28.92
N LYS A 66 -7.86 1.23 28.53
CA LYS A 66 -7.87 2.52 27.84
C LYS A 66 -7.55 2.35 26.34
N PRO A 67 -8.41 2.84 25.42
CA PRO A 67 -8.16 2.73 23.99
C PRO A 67 -7.19 3.81 23.49
N TYR A 68 -6.34 3.43 22.54
CA TYR A 68 -5.42 4.30 21.81
C TYR A 68 -5.61 4.08 20.31
N LEU A 69 -5.55 5.14 19.53
CA LEU A 69 -5.76 5.09 18.08
C LEU A 69 -4.44 5.25 17.33
N PHE A 70 -4.23 4.43 16.32
CA PHE A 70 -3.06 4.50 15.43
C PHE A 70 -3.44 4.05 14.02
N TYR A 71 -2.57 4.31 13.04
CA TYR A 71 -2.81 3.95 11.64
C TYR A 71 -1.88 2.83 11.20
N TYR A 72 -2.44 1.78 10.60
CA TYR A 72 -1.71 0.59 10.16
C TYR A 72 -2.58 -0.31 9.25
N PRO A 73 -2.02 -1.03 8.27
CA PRO A 73 -0.71 -0.83 7.67
C PRO A 73 -0.66 0.40 6.77
N LEU A 74 -1.83 0.92 6.37
CA LEU A 74 -1.99 2.12 5.56
C LEU A 74 -2.30 3.34 6.44
N THR A 75 -1.97 4.52 5.94
CA THR A 75 -2.18 5.80 6.63
C THR A 75 -3.63 6.17 6.86
N ASP A 76 -4.55 5.61 6.08
CA ASP A 76 -6.00 5.81 6.17
C ASP A 76 -6.70 4.71 6.97
N THR A 77 -5.98 3.66 7.37
CA THR A 77 -6.55 2.50 8.06
C THR A 77 -6.34 2.64 9.56
N GLN A 78 -7.40 3.03 10.28
CA GLN A 78 -7.36 3.24 11.73
C GLN A 78 -7.46 1.91 12.50
N ASN A 79 -6.64 1.76 13.53
CA ASN A 79 -6.60 0.63 14.45
C ASN A 79 -6.66 1.10 15.90
N ILE A 80 -7.01 0.16 16.79
CA ILE A 80 -7.13 0.39 18.23
C ILE A 80 -6.11 -0.46 18.96
N LEU A 81 -5.34 0.17 19.84
CA LEU A 81 -4.48 -0.50 20.81
C LEU A 81 -5.16 -0.41 22.19
N ILE A 82 -5.29 -1.55 22.86
CA ILE A 82 -5.87 -1.65 24.20
C ILE A 82 -5.06 -2.62 25.04
N ASN A 83 -4.68 -2.19 26.24
CA ASN A 83 -4.16 -3.10 27.27
C ASN A 83 -5.34 -3.69 28.03
N LEU A 84 -5.62 -4.98 27.86
CA LEU A 84 -6.80 -5.62 28.44
C LEU A 84 -6.57 -5.94 29.92
N GLY A 85 -7.61 -5.72 30.73
CA GLY A 85 -7.59 -6.13 32.12
C GLY A 85 -8.79 -6.94 32.56
N ASP A 86 -8.61 -7.64 33.68
CA ASP A 86 -9.67 -8.32 34.38
C ASP A 86 -10.59 -7.32 35.11
N ARG A 87 -11.59 -7.85 35.82
CA ARG A 87 -12.54 -7.04 36.61
C ARG A 87 -11.87 -6.25 37.74
N ASN A 88 -10.68 -6.66 38.16
CA ASN A 88 -9.91 -6.03 39.24
C ASN A 88 -8.87 -5.03 38.71
N GLY A 89 -8.79 -4.85 37.38
CA GLY A 89 -7.84 -3.96 36.73
C GLY A 89 -6.44 -4.55 36.53
N ASN A 90 -6.26 -5.86 36.69
CA ASN A 90 -4.98 -6.52 36.43
C ASN A 90 -4.83 -6.81 34.93
N PRO A 91 -3.63 -6.60 34.34
CA PRO A 91 -3.38 -6.96 32.94
C PRO A 91 -3.66 -8.43 32.66
N VAL A 92 -4.30 -8.71 31.54
CA VAL A 92 -4.63 -10.07 31.09
C VAL A 92 -3.74 -10.43 29.91
N GLU A 93 -3.08 -11.59 30.01
CA GLU A 93 -2.33 -12.16 28.90
C GLU A 93 -3.28 -12.80 27.88
N VAL A 94 -3.19 -12.37 26.63
CA VAL A 94 -3.95 -12.95 25.51
C VAL A 94 -3.01 -13.81 24.67
N LYS A 95 -3.33 -15.11 24.58
CA LYS A 95 -2.56 -16.05 23.76
C LYS A 95 -2.79 -15.75 22.28
N SER A 96 -1.69 -15.72 21.52
CA SER A 96 -1.77 -15.63 20.06
C SER A 96 -2.48 -16.87 19.51
N VAL A 97 -3.45 -16.63 18.63
CA VAL A 97 -4.15 -17.69 17.89
C VAL A 97 -3.89 -17.44 16.41
N GLU A 98 -3.32 -18.42 15.72
CA GLU A 98 -3.20 -18.38 14.28
C GLU A 98 -4.59 -18.62 13.68
N LEU A 99 -5.13 -17.57 13.06
CA LEU A 99 -6.35 -17.70 12.27
C LEU A 99 -5.96 -18.09 10.85
N LEU A 100 -6.56 -19.17 10.35
CA LEU A 100 -6.44 -19.55 8.96
C LEU A 100 -7.21 -18.52 8.13
N VAL A 101 -6.50 -17.54 7.58
CA VAL A 101 -7.09 -16.50 6.74
C VAL A 101 -7.44 -17.12 5.38
N THR A 102 -8.58 -17.80 5.31
CA THR A 102 -9.27 -17.96 4.03
C THR A 102 -9.93 -16.64 3.71
N MET A 103 -9.22 -15.73 3.03
CA MET A 103 -9.90 -14.64 2.36
C MET A 103 -10.79 -15.27 1.29
N HIS A 104 -12.09 -15.43 1.58
CA HIS A 104 -13.04 -15.61 0.51
C HIS A 104 -12.96 -14.34 -0.34
N PRO A 105 -12.59 -14.44 -1.63
CA PRO A 105 -12.61 -13.27 -2.48
C PRO A 105 -14.02 -12.70 -2.42
N LEU A 106 -14.14 -11.41 -2.14
CA LEU A 106 -15.41 -10.72 -2.33
C LEU A 106 -15.80 -10.98 -3.79
N LYS A 107 -16.89 -11.71 -4.00
CA LYS A 107 -17.41 -12.08 -5.33
C LYS A 107 -17.82 -10.87 -6.16
N VAL A 108 -17.76 -9.67 -5.56
CA VAL A 108 -18.00 -8.39 -6.22
C VAL A 108 -16.68 -7.92 -6.80
N PRO A 109 -16.48 -7.98 -8.13
CA PRO A 109 -15.36 -7.28 -8.75
C PRO A 109 -15.43 -5.80 -8.35
N SER A 110 -14.29 -5.23 -7.99
CA SER A 110 -14.19 -3.79 -7.76
C SER A 110 -14.70 -3.06 -9.00
N LEU A 111 -15.57 -2.06 -8.80
CA LEU A 111 -16.11 -1.21 -9.87
C LEU A 111 -15.02 -0.39 -10.61
N ALA A 112 -13.75 -0.54 -10.23
CA ALA A 112 -12.60 0.09 -10.87
C ALA A 112 -12.09 -0.66 -12.12
N VAL A 113 -12.71 -1.80 -12.50
CA VAL A 113 -12.29 -2.61 -13.66
C VAL A 113 -13.04 -2.26 -14.97
N GLU A 114 -13.94 -1.28 -14.96
CA GLU A 114 -14.53 -0.77 -16.21
C GLU A 114 -13.67 0.31 -16.89
N GLY A 115 -12.45 -0.08 -17.26
CA GLY A 115 -11.67 0.57 -18.31
C GLY A 115 -11.62 -0.35 -19.52
N GLN A 116 -12.74 -0.50 -20.22
CA GLN A 116 -12.82 -1.26 -21.47
C GLN A 116 -11.87 -0.64 -22.52
N GLU A 117 -10.83 -1.36 -22.90
CA GLU A 117 -10.16 -1.19 -24.19
C GLU A 117 -11.20 -1.45 -25.29
N LYS A 118 -11.52 -0.41 -26.06
CA LYS A 118 -12.35 -0.54 -27.26
C LYS A 118 -11.44 -0.87 -28.46
N PRO A 119 -11.81 -1.84 -29.32
CA PRO A 119 -11.03 -2.23 -30.50
C PRO A 119 -10.92 -1.13 -31.55
#